data_AF-A0A225W9L1-F1
#
_entry.id   AF-A0A225W9L1-F1
#
_cell.length_a   1.000
_cell.length_b   1.000
_cell.length_c   1.000
_cell.angle_alpha   90.00
_cell.angle_beta   90.00
_cell.angle_gamma   90.00
#
_symmetry.space_group_name_H-M   'P 1'
#
loop_
_entity.id
_entity.type
_entity.pdbx_description
1 polymer ?
#
loop_
_entity_poly.entity_id
_entity_poly.type
_entity_poly.pdbx_seq_one_letter_code
_entity_poly.pdbx_strand_id
1 'polypeptide(L)' 'MLKKLLEPGFMEMSDSAWASPIVIVLKQNGVDIRMCIDYRLVNSFIELSNYPLPLIDDLLVGFEQSCGLSLDMAS' A
#
# COMPACT_ATOMS: atom_id res chain seq x y z
N MET A 1 3.72 -0.38 17.75
CA MET A 1 3.33 -0.53 16.33
C MET A 1 2.07 -1.36 16.19
N LEU A 2 2.07 -2.64 16.55
CA LEU A 2 0.89 -3.51 16.47
C LEU A 2 -0.36 -2.94 17.18
N LYS A 3 -0.20 -2.43 18.42
CA LYS A 3 -1.31 -1.77 19.14
C LYS A 3 -1.94 -0.60 18.37
N LYS A 4 -1.13 0.20 17.66
CA LYS A 4 -1.61 1.32 16.85
C LYS A 4 -2.43 0.88 15.64
N LEU A 5 -2.36 -0.39 15.26
CA LEU A 5 -3.16 -0.96 14.17
C LEU A 5 -4.36 -1.75 14.71
N LEU A 6 -4.24 -2.36 15.89
CA LEU A 6 -5.34 -3.08 16.56
C LEU A 6 -6.38 -2.14 17.17
N GLU A 7 -5.95 -1.09 17.88
CA GLU A 7 -6.84 -0.14 18.57
C GLU A 7 -7.84 0.58 17.64
N PRO A 8 -7.43 1.11 16.47
CA PRO A 8 -8.37 1.69 15.50
C PRO A 8 -9.10 0.63 14.66
N GLY A 9 -8.79 -0.66 14.80
CA GLY A 9 -9.46 -1.75 14.07
C GLY A 9 -8.95 -1.98 12.65
N PHE A 10 -7.74 -1.54 12.29
CA PHE A 10 -7.13 -1.88 11.00
C PHE A 10 -6.72 -3.34 10.89
N MET A 11 -6.49 -4.01 12.02
CA MET A 11 -6.23 -5.44 12.11
C MET A 11 -6.98 -6.03 13.30
N GLU A 12 -7.18 -7.35 13.28
CA GLU A 12 -7.77 -8.13 14.36
C GLU A 12 -6.99 -9.43 14.57
N MET A 13 -7.22 -10.08 15.71
CA MET A 13 -6.69 -11.42 15.95
C MET A 13 -7.44 -12.43 15.07
N SER A 14 -6.71 -13.33 14.42
CA SER A 14 -7.27 -14.32 13.51
C SER A 14 -6.64 -15.68 13.76
N ASP A 15 -7.47 -16.72 13.69
CA ASP A 15 -7.07 -18.14 13.75
C ASP A 15 -7.02 -18.77 12.35
N SER A 16 -6.76 -17.96 11.32
CA SER A 16 -6.70 -18.41 9.92
C SER A 16 -5.60 -19.47 9.72
N ALA A 17 -5.90 -20.46 8.87
CA ALA A 17 -4.90 -21.42 8.40
C ALA A 17 -3.83 -20.79 7.48
N TRP A 18 -4.07 -19.56 7.00
CA TRP A 18 -3.15 -18.80 6.17
C TRP A 18 -2.41 -17.75 6.99
N ALA A 19 -1.07 -17.74 6.87
CA ALA A 19 -0.22 -16.75 7.48
C ALA A 19 0.89 -16.33 6.50
N SER A 20 1.19 -15.04 6.46
CA SER A 20 2.34 -14.47 5.75
C SER A 20 3.31 -13.85 6.75
N PRO A 21 4.63 -14.00 6.57
CA PRO A 21 5.58 -13.49 7.53
C PRO A 21 5.61 -11.96 7.53
N ILE A 22 5.85 -11.39 8.71
CA ILE A 22 6.06 -9.96 8.90
C ILE A 22 7.56 -9.66 8.76
N VAL A 23 7.89 -8.71 7.89
CA VAL A 23 9.22 -8.19 7.65
C VAL A 23 9.34 -6.81 8.28
N ILE A 24 10.38 -6.59 9.08
CA ILE A 24 10.69 -5.29 9.68
C ILE A 24 11.82 -4.65 8.88
N VAL A 25 11.59 -3.45 8.38
CA VAL A 25 12.54 -2.68 7.57
C VAL A 25 12.84 -1.37 8.28
N LEU A 26 14.12 -1.06 8.47
CA LEU A 26 14.55 0.25 8.96
C LEU A 26 14.42 1.28 7.83
N LYS A 27 13.80 2.43 8.11
CA LYS A 27 13.81 3.56 7.18
C LYS A 27 15.21 4.17 7.14
N GLN A 28 15.47 4.94 6.07
CA GLN A 28 16.75 5.61 5.85
C GLN A 28 17.16 6.58 6.98
N ASN A 29 16.19 7.10 7.75
CA ASN A 29 16.48 7.94 8.91
C ASN A 29 17.07 7.17 10.10
N GLY A 30 17.21 5.83 10.02
CA GLY A 30 17.88 4.99 11.01
C GLY A 30 17.12 4.76 12.32
N VAL A 31 15.98 5.45 12.50
CA VAL A 31 15.19 5.42 13.74
C VAL A 31 13.82 4.81 13.49
N ASP A 32 13.18 5.15 12.38
CA ASP A 32 11.84 4.64 12.08
C ASP A 32 11.89 3.22 11.52
N ILE A 33 10.94 2.41 11.95
CA ILE A 33 10.69 1.07 11.40
C ILE A 33 9.43 1.07 10.54
N ARG A 34 9.46 0.34 9.43
CA ARG A 34 8.29 -0.06 8.64
C ARG A 34 8.06 -1.56 8.86
N MET A 35 6.81 -1.91 9.11
CA MET A 35 6.34 -3.29 9.15
C MET A 35 5.70 -3.57 7.80
N CYS A 36 6.17 -4.60 7.13
CA CYS A 36 5.68 -5.03 5.83
C CYS A 36 5.25 -6.49 5.96
N ILE A 37 4.13 -6.87 5.36
CA ILE A 37 3.72 -8.28 5.27
C ILE A 37 4.18 -8.79 3.91
N ASP A 38 4.89 -9.92 3.90
CA ASP A 38 5.38 -10.51 2.66
C ASP A 38 4.26 -11.30 1.94
N TYR A 39 3.52 -10.60 1.09
CA TYR A 39 2.42 -11.17 0.31
C TYR A 39 2.85 -11.85 -0.99
N ARG A 40 4.15 -12.07 -1.26
CA ARG A 40 4.60 -12.62 -2.56
C ARG A 40 3.94 -13.95 -2.91
N LEU A 41 3.85 -14.86 -1.95
CA LEU A 41 3.19 -16.14 -2.15
C LEU A 41 1.68 -15.97 -2.37
N VAL A 42 1.03 -15.15 -1.55
CA VAL A 42 -0.42 -14.88 -1.66
C VAL A 42 -0.76 -14.25 -3.02
N ASN A 43 0.02 -13.26 -3.45
CA ASN A 43 -0.15 -12.59 -4.74
C ASN A 43 0.01 -13.54 -5.94
N SER A 44 0.74 -14.66 -5.79
CA SER A 44 0.86 -15.67 -6.86
C SER A 44 -0.40 -16.53 -7.03
N PHE A 45 -1.27 -16.59 -6.02
CA PHE A 45 -2.54 -17.32 -6.07
C PHE A 45 -3.74 -16.42 -6.41
N ILE A 46 -3.59 -15.10 -6.31
CA ILE A 46 -4.66 -14.15 -6.59
C ILE A 46 -4.79 -13.94 -8.11
N GLU A 47 -6.00 -14.10 -8.62
CA GLU A 47 -6.34 -13.65 -9.97
C GLU A 47 -6.45 -12.12 -9.99
N LEU A 48 -5.70 -11.48 -10.89
CA LEU A 48 -5.66 -10.03 -10.98
C LEU A 48 -6.95 -9.49 -11.61
N SER A 49 -7.61 -8.57 -10.91
CA SER A 49 -8.70 -7.78 -11.51
C SER A 49 -8.11 -6.67 -12.37
N ASN A 50 -8.37 -6.73 -13.67
CA ASN A 50 -7.90 -5.72 -14.61
C ASN A 50 -8.75 -4.45 -14.53
N TYR A 51 -8.20 -3.39 -13.95
CA TYR A 51 -8.71 -2.03 -14.04
C TYR A 51 -7.81 -1.24 -15.00
N PRO A 52 -8.24 -0.97 -16.25
CA PRO A 52 -7.39 -0.30 -17.21
C PRO A 52 -7.13 1.14 -16.75
N LEU A 53 -5.86 1.43 -16.46
CA LEU A 53 -5.42 2.79 -16.19
C LEU A 53 -5.06 3.47 -17.52
N PRO A 54 -5.53 4.71 -17.77
CA PRO A 54 -5.15 5.45 -18.96
C PRO A 54 -3.65 5.76 -18.96
N LEU A 55 -3.09 6.01 -20.14
CA LEU A 55 -1.70 6.45 -20.24
C LEU A 55 -1.56 7.84 -19.63
N ILE A 56 -0.35 8.16 -19.16
CA ILE A 56 -0.08 9.48 -18.59
C ILE A 56 -0.36 10.60 -19.61
N ASP A 57 -0.04 10.37 -20.88
CA ASP A 57 -0.30 11.34 -21.95
C ASP A 57 -1.79 11.58 -22.14
N ASP A 58 -2.63 10.53 -22.07
CA ASP A 58 -4.09 10.63 -22.14
C ASP A 58 -4.66 11.45 -20.99
N LEU A 59 -4.05 11.35 -19.80
CA LEU A 59 -4.44 12.10 -18.60
C LEU A 59 -4.04 13.57 -18.65
N LEU A 60 -2.96 13.91 -19.37
CA LEU A 60 -2.40 15.26 -19.42
C LEU A 60 -2.95 16.12 -20.57
N VAL A 61 -3.74 15.54 -21.49
CA VAL A 61 -4.42 16.30 -22.54
C VAL A 61 -5.31 17.38 -21.92
N GLY A 62 -4.96 18.65 -22.11
CA GLY A 62 -5.69 19.81 -21.55
C GLY A 62 -5.11 20.38 -20.26
N PHE A 63 -4.05 19.79 -19.69
CA PHE A 63 -3.30 20.36 -18.56
C PHE A 63 -2.17 21.32 -18.99
N GLU A 64 -1.99 21.53 -20.30
CA GLU A 64 -0.85 22.27 -20.88
C GLU A 64 -0.72 23.74 -20.43
N GLN A 65 -1.79 24.35 -19.92
CA GLN A 65 -1.82 25.75 -19.48
C GLN A 65 -2.28 25.93 -18.02
N SER A 66 -2.39 24.84 -17.26
CA SER A 66 -2.84 24.90 -15.87
C SER A 66 -1.67 24.72 -14.88
N CYS A 67 -1.72 25.43 -13.76
CA CYS A 67 -0.82 25.15 -12.64
C CYS A 67 -1.33 23.91 -11.89
N GLY A 68 -0.58 22.82 -11.92
CA GLY A 68 -0.94 21.57 -11.25
C GLY A 68 -0.73 21.62 -9.73
N LEU A 69 -1.66 21.03 -8.98
CA LEU A 69 -1.52 20.73 -7.55
C LEU A 69 -1.75 19.23 -7.36
N SER A 70 -0.88 18.58 -6.60
CA SER A 70 -1.02 17.15 -6.25
C SER A 70 -1.67 17.03 -4.87
N LEU A 71 -2.69 16.18 -4.76
CA LEU A 71 -3.28 15.79 -3.48
C LEU A 71 -2.81 14.38 -3.14
N ASP A 72 -2.41 14.18 -1.88
CA ASP A 72 -2.08 12.86 -1.35
C ASP A 72 -3.29 12.33 -0.56
N MET A 73 -3.72 11.11 -0.88
CA MET A 73 -4.81 10.43 -0.18
C MET A 73 -4.34 9.57 1.00
N ALA A 74 -3.04 9.38 1.18
CA ALA A 74 -2.51 8.68 2.34
C ALA A 74 -2.45 9.63 3.55
N SER A 75 -3.28 9.38 4.58
CA SER A 75 -3.17 9.99 5.92
C SER A 75 -2.69 9.00 6.97
#